data_AF-A0AB34XTP4-F1
#
_entry.id   AF-A0AB34XTP4-F1
#
_cell.length_a   1.000
_cell.length_b   1.000
_cell.length_c   1.000
_cell.angle_alpha   90.00
_cell.angle_beta   90.00
_cell.angle_gamma   90.00
#
_symmetry.space_group_name_H-M   'P 1'
#
loop_
_entity.id
_entity.type
_entity.pdbx_description
1 polymer ?
#
loop_
_entity_poly.entity_id
_entity_poly.type
_entity_poly.pdbx_seq_one_letter_code
_entity_poly.pdbx_strand_id
1 'polypeptide(L)'
;MQDIWPVLINVGLAIVILIVTWIVASIVKWAIAKLVAKVPALQRDGHNGQQVGRSVGQIAGLIIWILGLIAVLQLFALDQVLTPLQGLANGIFSFLPNIIGAGFIFLIGYVFAKIAKQLVVTALGAVDLTKITAKFRSIGDRAVSVADSDGGFRRREAPGQQTAAFDQVQQGGPQQSGPVGPGQPGPGQQGPGQPGFGQPGPGQTMQHGQPGQPPQGHPQQGYQGQGHPQQGHQGQGHPGQSMGRSPEAEANARISNLVGNVVFGIIIIVVSIAALQVLGIAAISGPAQQMLEMFLNAIPLIVAAAILLAIGFAIAKFLGNLLEEILRGVGTDRAIESIGIVPEGTSASSVITKIVQIAIMVFFAIMATRMLGFPEITRILNEILALGGSVLFGAVIIAAGFLIAGIIGRFITNSIASKVLRYSAIALFIAMGLRYMGIADSIINLAFGAVVIGGAAAAALAFGLGGRNAAARLLDKVEDEAAEAVDAATGDAAGDRPGAAGRPGAASGLGRTPGSGTPGSAPGADPLGGRPGSGGVGSAGSGSGGVGDGPFSDGPLGDGPNHSR
;
A
#
# COMPACT_ATOMS: atom_id res chain seq x y z
N MET A 1 42.65 62.64 -29.15
CA MET A 1 43.83 61.74 -29.29
C MET A 1 44.61 61.56 -27.99
N GLN A 2 44.36 62.33 -26.92
CA GLN A 2 45.05 62.14 -25.63
C GLN A 2 44.47 60.97 -24.79
N ASP A 3 43.24 60.51 -25.10
CA ASP A 3 42.55 59.45 -24.35
C ASP A 3 42.85 58.01 -24.81
N ILE A 4 43.52 57.82 -25.95
CA ILE A 4 43.91 56.48 -26.46
C ILE A 4 45.22 55.96 -25.85
N TRP A 5 46.05 56.84 -25.32
CA TRP A 5 47.34 56.48 -24.74
C TRP A 5 47.24 55.58 -23.49
N PRO A 6 46.32 55.84 -22.53
CA PRO A 6 46.11 54.95 -21.39
C PRO A 6 45.57 53.58 -21.80
N VAL A 7 44.70 53.53 -22.81
CA VAL A 7 44.14 52.28 -23.32
C VAL A 7 45.23 51.40 -23.94
N LEU A 8 46.15 51.98 -24.70
CA LEU A 8 47.29 51.25 -25.28
C LEU A 8 48.22 50.66 -24.21
N ILE A 9 48.44 51.39 -23.10
CA ILE A 9 49.21 50.89 -21.95
C ILE A 9 48.48 49.72 -21.29
N ASN A 10 47.18 49.84 -21.06
CA ASN A 10 46.36 48.76 -20.47
C ASN A 10 46.30 47.53 -21.37
N VAL A 11 46.23 47.70 -22.70
CA VAL A 11 46.30 46.57 -23.65
C VAL A 11 47.67 45.90 -23.59
N GLY A 12 48.77 46.66 -23.54
CA GLY A 12 50.12 46.11 -23.36
C GLY A 12 50.25 45.31 -22.06
N LEU A 13 49.79 45.86 -20.95
CA LEU A 13 49.77 45.19 -19.64
C LEU A 13 48.87 43.93 -19.65
N ALA A 14 47.71 43.98 -20.30
CA ALA A 14 46.82 42.82 -20.43
C ALA A 14 47.50 41.64 -21.13
N ILE A 15 48.26 41.91 -22.21
CA ILE A 15 49.03 40.88 -22.93
C ILE A 15 50.09 40.26 -22.01
N VAL A 16 50.80 41.09 -21.24
CA VAL A 16 51.79 40.60 -20.26
C VAL A 16 51.12 39.71 -19.20
N ILE A 17 49.99 40.13 -18.63
CA ILE A 17 49.22 39.35 -17.65
C ILE A 17 48.78 38.01 -18.25
N LEU A 18 48.33 37.99 -19.51
CA LEU A 18 47.92 36.76 -20.19
C LEU A 18 49.08 35.77 -20.37
N ILE A 19 50.24 36.26 -20.80
CA ILE A 19 51.45 35.44 -20.98
C ILE A 19 51.90 34.88 -19.62
N VAL A 20 51.97 35.72 -18.59
CA VAL A 20 52.35 35.31 -17.23
C VAL A 20 51.36 34.27 -16.70
N THR A 21 50.06 34.51 -16.83
CA THR A 21 49.02 33.56 -16.41
C THR A 21 49.16 32.22 -17.13
N TRP A 22 49.38 32.22 -18.45
CA TRP A 22 49.53 31.00 -19.23
C TRP A 22 50.75 30.15 -18.79
N ILE A 23 51.86 30.81 -18.49
CA ILE A 23 53.06 30.16 -17.93
C ILE A 23 52.75 29.57 -16.55
N VAL A 24 52.16 30.36 -15.65
CA VAL A 24 51.81 29.91 -14.30
C VAL A 24 50.84 28.73 -14.34
N ALA A 25 49.80 28.79 -15.18
CA ALA A 25 48.82 27.72 -15.35
C ALA A 25 49.48 26.41 -15.84
N SER A 26 50.43 26.52 -16.78
CA SER A 26 51.17 25.36 -17.30
C SER A 26 52.04 24.72 -16.23
N ILE A 27 52.74 25.52 -15.43
CA ILE A 27 53.59 25.03 -14.32
C ILE A 27 52.74 24.35 -13.26
N VAL A 28 51.63 24.96 -12.84
CA VAL A 28 50.76 24.39 -11.80
C VAL A 28 50.09 23.10 -12.27
N LYS A 29 49.61 23.05 -13.52
CA LYS A 29 49.08 21.81 -14.13
C LYS A 29 50.09 20.67 -14.06
N TRP A 30 51.36 20.95 -14.39
CA TRP A 30 52.44 19.98 -14.28
C TRP A 30 52.72 19.57 -12.82
N ALA A 31 52.78 20.53 -11.90
CA ALA A 31 53.07 20.29 -10.49
C ALA A 31 51.99 19.41 -9.81
N ILE A 32 50.71 19.73 -10.03
CA ILE A 32 49.58 18.97 -9.49
C ILE A 32 49.54 17.56 -10.06
N ALA A 33 49.72 17.41 -11.38
CA ALA A 33 49.78 16.08 -11.99
C ALA A 33 50.88 15.21 -11.38
N LYS A 34 52.04 15.81 -11.05
CA LYS A 34 53.17 15.10 -10.43
C LYS A 34 52.94 14.76 -8.95
N LEU A 35 52.25 15.61 -8.20
CA LEU A 35 51.87 15.35 -6.82
C LEU A 35 50.82 14.23 -6.73
N VAL A 36 49.79 14.27 -7.57
CA VAL A 36 48.75 13.22 -7.62
C VAL A 36 49.37 11.86 -7.99
N ALA A 37 50.32 11.83 -8.92
CA ALA A 37 51.03 10.61 -9.30
C ALA A 37 51.89 10.02 -8.17
N LYS A 38 52.26 10.79 -7.14
CA LYS A 38 53.04 10.32 -5.98
C LYS A 38 52.20 9.71 -4.86
N VAL A 39 50.89 9.92 -4.84
CA VAL A 39 50.02 9.47 -3.74
C VAL A 39 49.40 8.10 -4.09
N PRO A 40 49.88 6.99 -3.50
CA PRO A 40 49.41 5.63 -3.85
C PRO A 40 47.95 5.38 -3.43
N ALA A 41 47.41 6.17 -2.50
CA ALA A 41 46.00 6.08 -2.10
C ALA A 41 45.03 6.48 -3.24
N LEU A 42 45.44 7.38 -4.14
CA LEU A 42 44.63 7.84 -5.28
C LEU A 42 44.73 6.90 -6.49
N GLN A 43 45.55 5.85 -6.43
CA GLN A 43 45.79 4.90 -7.51
C GLN A 43 45.00 3.60 -7.35
N ARG A 44 44.23 3.44 -6.26
CA ARG A 44 43.69 2.14 -5.86
C ARG A 44 42.50 1.63 -6.68
N ASP A 45 41.72 2.47 -7.36
CA ASP A 45 40.40 2.04 -7.90
C ASP A 45 40.02 2.50 -9.33
N GLY A 46 40.95 2.77 -10.25
CA GLY A 46 40.54 2.94 -11.66
C GLY A 46 41.58 3.40 -12.66
N HIS A 47 41.47 2.86 -13.89
CA HIS A 47 42.14 3.21 -15.15
C HIS A 47 43.21 4.30 -15.03
N ASN A 48 44.48 3.88 -15.03
CA ASN A 48 45.68 4.70 -15.13
C ASN A 48 45.59 6.00 -14.31
N GLY A 49 46.10 6.05 -13.07
CA GLY A 49 46.11 7.28 -12.24
C GLY A 49 46.66 8.54 -12.93
N GLN A 50 47.32 8.39 -14.08
CA GLN A 50 47.60 9.46 -15.04
C GLN A 50 46.35 10.19 -15.57
N GLN A 51 45.21 9.53 -15.80
CA GLN A 51 43.98 10.15 -16.29
C GLN A 51 43.35 11.04 -15.22
N VAL A 52 43.26 10.56 -13.97
CA VAL A 52 42.80 11.37 -12.82
C VAL A 52 43.72 12.56 -12.59
N GLY A 53 45.05 12.34 -12.58
CA GLY A 53 46.02 13.43 -12.45
C GLY A 53 45.97 14.45 -13.58
N ARG A 54 45.70 14.02 -14.83
CA ARG A 54 45.50 14.93 -15.96
C ARG A 54 44.20 15.72 -15.84
N SER A 55 43.10 15.11 -15.43
CA SER A 55 41.82 15.80 -15.24
C SER A 55 41.89 16.84 -14.12
N VAL A 56 42.45 16.47 -12.95
CA VAL A 56 42.64 17.41 -11.84
C VAL A 56 43.60 18.54 -12.23
N GLY A 57 44.70 18.22 -12.92
CA GLY A 57 45.63 19.23 -13.44
C GLY A 57 45.00 20.15 -14.51
N GLN A 58 44.13 19.63 -15.37
CA GLN A 58 43.38 20.43 -16.35
C GLN A 58 42.40 21.37 -15.65
N ILE A 59 41.66 20.91 -14.65
CA ILE A 59 40.74 21.73 -13.86
C ILE A 59 41.50 22.84 -13.14
N ALA A 60 42.62 22.53 -12.48
CA ALA A 60 43.46 23.53 -11.84
C ALA A 60 44.04 24.56 -12.83
N GLY A 61 44.44 24.10 -14.02
CA GLY A 61 44.88 24.98 -15.11
C GLY A 61 43.78 25.93 -15.59
N LEU A 62 42.54 25.43 -15.73
CA LEU A 62 41.38 26.26 -16.09
C LEU A 62 41.07 27.31 -15.01
N ILE A 63 41.19 26.94 -13.72
CA ILE A 63 41.00 27.89 -12.61
C ILE A 63 42.02 29.03 -12.69
N ILE A 64 43.30 28.71 -12.90
CA ILE A 64 44.35 29.74 -13.05
C ILE A 64 44.09 30.60 -14.28
N TRP A 65 43.61 30.00 -15.38
CA TRP A 65 43.24 30.76 -16.56
C TRP A 65 42.09 31.74 -16.29
N ILE A 66 41.07 31.32 -15.53
CA ILE A 66 39.99 32.20 -15.06
C ILE A 66 40.53 33.32 -14.17
N LEU A 67 41.49 33.03 -13.28
CA LEU A 67 42.13 34.07 -12.45
C LEU A 67 42.89 35.10 -13.29
N GLY A 68 43.57 34.67 -14.36
CA GLY A 68 44.21 35.60 -15.29
C GLY A 68 43.21 36.42 -16.09
N LEU A 69 42.09 35.82 -16.51
CA LEU A 69 40.99 36.55 -17.14
C LEU A 69 40.43 37.63 -16.20
N ILE A 70 40.24 37.31 -14.92
CA ILE A 70 39.84 38.27 -13.87
C ILE A 70 40.87 39.39 -13.76
N ALA A 71 42.16 39.10 -13.72
CA ALA A 71 43.22 40.10 -13.64
C ALA A 71 43.25 41.03 -14.86
N VAL A 72 42.99 40.50 -16.06
CA VAL A 72 42.86 41.31 -17.28
C VAL A 72 41.61 42.19 -17.23
N LEU A 73 40.46 41.64 -16.81
CA LEU A 73 39.22 42.40 -16.67
C LEU A 73 39.32 43.52 -15.61
N GLN A 74 40.07 43.30 -14.53
CA GLN A 74 40.37 44.31 -13.50
C GLN A 74 41.14 45.49 -14.07
N LEU A 75 42.10 45.22 -14.97
CA LEU A 75 42.87 46.26 -15.64
C LEU A 75 42.00 47.16 -16.53
N PHE A 76 40.88 46.65 -17.03
CA PHE A 76 39.89 47.41 -17.80
C PHE A 76 38.78 48.04 -16.93
N ALA A 77 38.88 47.97 -15.60
CA ALA A 77 37.89 48.52 -14.66
C ALA A 77 36.45 48.01 -14.89
N LEU A 78 36.30 46.75 -15.32
CA LEU A 78 35.00 46.11 -15.52
C LEU A 78 34.46 45.48 -14.23
N ASP A 79 34.46 46.24 -13.13
CA ASP A 79 34.16 45.76 -11.77
C ASP A 79 32.80 45.05 -11.66
N GLN A 80 31.79 45.50 -12.41
CA GLN A 80 30.46 44.91 -12.43
C GLN A 80 30.44 43.47 -12.98
N VAL A 81 31.32 43.15 -13.93
CA VAL A 81 31.45 41.81 -14.50
C VAL A 81 32.33 40.93 -13.59
N LEU A 82 33.20 41.55 -12.82
CA LEU A 82 34.17 40.87 -11.97
C LEU A 82 33.57 40.30 -10.69
N THR A 83 32.57 40.95 -10.08
CA THR A 83 32.04 40.54 -8.76
C THR A 83 31.61 39.07 -8.72
N PRO A 84 30.83 38.55 -9.69
CA PRO A 84 30.45 37.14 -9.72
C PRO A 84 31.65 36.21 -9.93
N LEU A 85 32.59 36.59 -10.80
CA LEU A 85 33.81 35.80 -11.06
C LEU A 85 34.75 35.77 -9.85
N GLN A 86 34.90 36.88 -9.14
CA GLN A 86 35.66 36.98 -7.89
C GLN A 86 35.01 36.13 -6.80
N GLY A 87 33.67 36.09 -6.73
CA GLY A 87 32.93 35.18 -5.84
C GLY A 87 33.26 33.71 -6.10
N LEU A 88 33.30 33.29 -7.37
CA LEU A 88 33.68 31.92 -7.75
C LEU A 88 35.15 31.63 -7.40
N ALA A 89 36.07 32.57 -7.66
CA ALA A 89 37.47 32.43 -7.31
C ALA A 89 37.66 32.26 -5.79
N ASN A 90 37.04 33.14 -4.99
CA ASN A 90 37.07 33.08 -3.53
C ASN A 90 36.44 31.79 -3.00
N GLY A 91 35.33 31.34 -3.60
CA GLY A 91 34.71 30.05 -3.30
C GLY A 91 35.69 28.90 -3.53
N ILE A 92 36.36 28.85 -4.68
CA ILE A 92 37.36 27.80 -4.97
C ILE A 92 38.50 27.82 -3.94
N PHE A 93 39.01 29.01 -3.58
CA PHE A 93 40.06 29.12 -2.58
C PHE A 93 39.63 28.68 -1.18
N SER A 94 38.38 28.89 -0.78
CA SER A 94 37.87 28.37 0.50
C SER A 94 37.64 26.86 0.47
N PHE A 95 37.35 26.28 -0.70
CA PHE A 95 37.32 24.82 -0.88
C PHE A 95 38.68 24.17 -0.70
N LEU A 96 39.82 24.83 -0.98
CA LEU A 96 41.15 24.23 -0.86
C LEU A 96 41.47 23.75 0.58
N PRO A 97 41.42 24.62 1.62
CA PRO A 97 41.57 24.20 3.01
C PRO A 97 40.56 23.13 3.42
N ASN A 98 39.30 23.26 2.99
CA ASN A 98 38.23 22.32 3.30
C ASN A 98 38.44 20.94 2.68
N ILE A 99 38.98 20.85 1.45
CA ILE A 99 39.37 19.60 0.78
C ILE A 99 40.46 18.89 1.57
N ILE A 100 41.46 19.64 2.06
CA ILE A 100 42.54 19.07 2.87
C ILE A 100 41.97 18.55 4.21
N GLY A 101 41.14 19.35 4.88
CA GLY A 101 40.48 18.96 6.13
C GLY A 101 39.57 17.73 5.98
N ALA A 102 38.71 17.73 4.96
CA ALA A 102 37.82 16.61 4.65
C ALA A 102 38.61 15.34 4.28
N GLY A 103 39.68 15.47 3.48
CA GLY A 103 40.54 14.35 3.13
C GLY A 103 41.24 13.73 4.35
N PHE A 104 41.70 14.57 5.29
CA PHE A 104 42.30 14.10 6.54
C PHE A 104 41.27 13.37 7.42
N ILE A 105 40.08 13.95 7.61
CA ILE A 105 39.00 13.33 8.39
C ILE A 105 38.55 12.02 7.75
N PHE A 106 38.40 11.98 6.42
CA PHE A 106 38.02 10.77 5.71
C PHE A 106 39.08 9.67 5.86
N LEU A 107 40.38 10.01 5.78
CA LEU A 107 41.46 9.06 5.98
C LEU A 107 41.46 8.48 7.40
N ILE A 108 41.32 9.33 8.41
CA ILE A 108 41.21 8.90 9.82
C ILE A 108 39.99 8.00 9.99
N GLY A 109 38.84 8.43 9.49
CA GLY A 109 37.61 7.67 9.63
C GLY A 109 37.62 6.36 8.85
N TYR A 110 38.31 6.28 7.71
CA TYR A 110 38.53 5.02 6.97
C TYR A 110 39.37 4.03 7.79
N VAL A 111 40.46 4.50 8.41
CA VAL A 111 41.29 3.67 9.29
C VAL A 111 40.47 3.21 10.50
N PHE A 112 39.71 4.12 11.11
CA PHE A 112 38.83 3.80 12.23
C PHE A 112 37.75 2.78 11.84
N ALA A 113 37.10 2.93 10.67
CA ALA A 113 36.12 2.00 10.14
C ALA A 113 36.71 0.60 9.96
N LYS A 114 37.95 0.51 9.45
CA LYS A 114 38.65 -0.75 9.26
C LYS A 114 38.96 -1.44 10.59
N ILE A 115 39.39 -0.68 11.59
CA ILE A 115 39.63 -1.20 12.95
C ILE A 115 38.31 -1.67 13.57
N ALA A 116 37.26 -0.84 13.51
CA ALA A 116 35.94 -1.17 14.03
C ALA A 116 35.35 -2.44 13.38
N LYS A 117 35.49 -2.59 12.05
CA LYS A 117 35.12 -3.83 11.34
C LYS A 117 35.82 -5.05 11.94
N GLN A 118 37.13 -4.97 12.16
CA GLN A 118 37.89 -6.07 12.74
C GLN A 118 37.40 -6.38 14.15
N LEU A 119 37.22 -5.35 14.99
CA LEU A 119 36.72 -5.51 16.35
C LEU A 119 35.33 -6.17 16.38
N VAL A 120 34.41 -5.76 15.51
CA VAL A 120 33.06 -6.34 15.43
C VAL A 120 33.10 -7.78 14.94
N VAL A 121 33.88 -8.09 13.89
CA VAL A 121 34.00 -9.48 13.39
C VAL A 121 34.62 -10.38 14.46
N THR A 122 35.64 -9.90 15.18
CA THR A 122 36.27 -10.63 16.29
C THR A 122 35.30 -10.83 17.45
N ALA A 123 34.55 -9.80 17.84
CA ALA A 123 33.55 -9.90 18.91
C ALA A 123 32.39 -10.83 18.53
N LEU A 124 31.88 -10.76 17.29
CA LEU A 124 30.83 -11.67 16.81
C LEU A 124 31.32 -13.11 16.68
N GLY A 125 32.59 -13.32 16.34
CA GLY A 125 33.19 -14.65 16.33
C GLY A 125 33.27 -15.28 17.73
N ALA A 126 33.34 -14.45 18.78
CA ALA A 126 33.31 -14.91 20.17
C ALA A 126 31.88 -15.15 20.71
N VAL A 127 30.86 -14.58 20.07
CA VAL A 127 29.46 -14.80 20.44
C VAL A 127 28.93 -16.04 19.73
N ASP A 128 28.55 -17.07 20.50
CA ASP A 128 27.86 -18.28 20.00
C ASP A 128 26.43 -17.93 19.53
N LEU A 129 26.30 -17.29 18.37
CA LEU A 129 25.02 -17.04 17.69
C LEU A 129 24.22 -18.34 17.47
N THR A 130 24.92 -19.47 17.37
CA THR A 130 24.33 -20.81 17.32
C THR A 130 23.48 -21.10 18.55
N LYS A 131 23.89 -20.71 19.77
CA LYS A 131 23.10 -20.97 21.01
C LYS A 131 21.84 -20.12 21.06
N ILE A 132 21.92 -18.86 20.67
CA ILE A 132 20.76 -17.95 20.64
C ILE A 132 19.76 -18.41 19.57
N THR A 133 20.24 -18.76 18.38
CA THR A 133 19.41 -19.25 17.28
C THR A 133 18.80 -20.62 17.59
N ALA A 134 19.55 -21.52 18.23
CA ALA A 134 19.03 -22.81 18.70
C ALA A 134 17.93 -22.62 19.76
N LYS A 135 18.07 -21.62 20.65
CA LYS A 135 17.04 -21.30 21.64
C LYS A 135 15.77 -20.75 20.96
N PHE A 136 15.90 -19.86 19.98
CA PHE A 136 14.77 -19.35 19.19
C PHE A 136 14.10 -20.45 18.35
N ARG A 137 14.89 -21.29 17.66
CA ARG A 137 14.38 -22.43 16.91
C ARG A 137 13.68 -23.43 17.83
N SER A 138 14.21 -23.71 19.03
CA SER A 138 13.52 -24.58 20.00
C SER A 138 12.18 -24.02 20.49
N ILE A 139 12.01 -22.69 20.51
CA ILE A 139 10.73 -22.04 20.84
C ILE A 139 9.79 -22.10 19.64
N GLY A 140 10.30 -21.86 18.42
CA GLY A 140 9.57 -21.99 17.17
C GLY A 140 9.09 -23.42 16.93
N ASP A 141 9.97 -24.41 17.10
CA ASP A 141 9.66 -25.84 16.99
C ASP A 141 8.67 -26.27 18.08
N ARG A 142 8.71 -25.70 19.29
CA ARG A 142 7.68 -25.92 20.32
C ARG A 142 6.34 -25.25 19.98
N ALA A 143 6.36 -24.10 19.29
CA ALA A 143 5.15 -23.44 18.83
C ALA A 143 4.53 -24.14 17.61
N VAL A 144 5.38 -24.70 16.73
CA VAL A 144 5.04 -25.48 15.53
C VAL A 144 4.63 -26.90 15.89
N SER A 145 5.28 -27.55 16.87
CA SER A 145 4.88 -28.89 17.34
C SER A 145 3.55 -28.89 18.09
N VAL A 146 3.12 -27.74 18.61
CA VAL A 146 1.76 -27.54 19.15
C VAL A 146 0.75 -27.25 18.02
N ALA A 147 1.21 -26.86 16.83
CA ALA A 147 0.37 -26.69 15.64
C ALA A 147 0.27 -27.96 14.78
N ASP A 148 1.27 -28.86 14.85
CA ASP A 148 1.32 -30.15 14.13
C ASP A 148 0.72 -31.32 14.94
N SER A 149 0.28 -31.08 16.18
CA SER A 149 -0.32 -32.10 17.05
C SER A 149 -1.80 -32.40 16.78
N ASP A 150 -2.37 -31.98 15.65
CA ASP A 150 -3.81 -32.13 15.36
C ASP A 150 -4.13 -32.75 13.97
N GLY A 151 -3.28 -33.66 13.48
CA GLY A 151 -3.44 -34.24 12.14
C GLY A 151 -3.13 -35.73 11.96
N GLY A 152 -2.94 -36.51 13.03
CA GLY A 152 -2.45 -37.88 12.92
C GLY A 152 -3.36 -38.93 13.55
N PHE A 153 -4.47 -39.29 12.90
CA PHE A 153 -5.17 -40.54 13.19
C PHE A 153 -4.29 -41.74 12.84
N ARG A 154 -3.36 -42.12 13.74
CA ARG A 154 -2.78 -43.45 13.70
C ARG A 154 -3.80 -44.42 14.26
N ARG A 155 -4.41 -45.20 13.35
CA ARG A 155 -5.16 -46.41 13.65
C ARG A 155 -4.33 -47.26 14.61
N ARG A 156 -4.80 -47.40 15.85
CA ARG A 156 -4.21 -48.25 16.88
C ARG A 156 -4.55 -49.69 16.54
N GLU A 157 -3.66 -50.39 15.85
CA GLU A 157 -3.74 -51.85 15.77
C GLU A 157 -3.50 -52.43 17.16
N ALA A 158 -4.45 -53.24 17.63
CA ALA A 158 -4.38 -53.92 18.90
C ALA A 158 -3.47 -55.15 18.80
N PRO A 159 -2.61 -55.43 19.81
CA PRO A 159 -1.78 -56.62 19.81
C PRO A 159 -2.55 -57.84 20.34
N GLY A 160 -2.60 -58.91 19.54
CA GLY A 160 -2.77 -60.28 20.01
C GLY A 160 -3.86 -61.09 19.32
N GLN A 161 -3.47 -62.07 18.49
CA GLN A 161 -3.84 -63.49 18.64
C GLN A 161 -3.11 -64.36 17.60
N GLN A 162 -2.40 -65.37 18.10
CA GLN A 162 -1.89 -66.56 17.40
C GLN A 162 -3.08 -67.33 16.77
N THR A 163 -2.99 -68.17 15.75
CA THR A 163 -2.21 -69.42 15.66
C THR A 163 -2.52 -70.13 14.31
N ALA A 164 -1.57 -70.93 13.82
CA ALA A 164 -1.72 -72.21 13.13
C ALA A 164 -2.22 -72.32 11.66
N ALA A 165 -1.27 -72.73 10.81
CA ALA A 165 -1.28 -73.90 9.93
C ALA A 165 -2.46 -74.12 8.95
N PHE A 166 -2.15 -74.19 7.65
CA PHE A 166 -2.57 -75.32 6.81
C PHE A 166 -1.60 -75.49 5.62
N ASP A 167 -1.11 -76.72 5.51
CA ASP A 167 -0.23 -77.31 4.50
C ASP A 167 -1.11 -77.94 3.40
N GLN A 168 -0.73 -77.86 2.11
CA GLN A 168 -0.82 -79.00 1.15
C GLN A 168 -0.53 -78.70 -0.34
N VAL A 169 0.43 -79.51 -0.86
CA VAL A 169 0.66 -80.11 -2.21
C VAL A 169 0.68 -79.23 -3.48
N GLN A 170 1.64 -79.25 -4.42
CA GLN A 170 2.61 -80.21 -5.02
C GLN A 170 2.23 -80.55 -6.48
N GLN A 171 3.18 -80.31 -7.41
CA GLN A 171 3.47 -80.92 -8.73
C GLN A 171 4.10 -79.82 -9.62
N GLY A 172 5.19 -79.93 -10.37
CA GLY A 172 6.13 -80.97 -10.80
C GLY A 172 6.95 -80.33 -11.95
N GLY A 173 8.27 -80.57 -12.05
CA GLY A 173 9.19 -79.91 -13.02
C GLY A 173 9.00 -80.32 -14.51
N PRO A 174 9.96 -80.05 -15.45
CA PRO A 174 11.41 -79.87 -15.21
C PRO A 174 12.18 -78.79 -16.04
N GLN A 175 13.41 -78.47 -15.56
CA GLN A 175 14.66 -78.10 -16.30
C GLN A 175 14.70 -76.77 -17.10
N GLN A 176 15.77 -75.96 -17.19
CA GLN A 176 17.21 -76.19 -17.05
C GLN A 176 18.02 -74.86 -16.93
N SER A 177 19.16 -74.91 -16.22
CA SER A 177 20.43 -74.12 -16.32
C SER A 177 20.48 -72.58 -16.22
N GLY A 178 21.15 -72.06 -15.17
CA GLY A 178 21.82 -70.73 -15.16
C GLY A 178 23.30 -70.83 -15.59
N PRO A 179 24.22 -69.85 -15.31
CA PRO A 179 24.11 -68.51 -14.69
C PRO A 179 24.49 -67.38 -15.71
N VAL A 180 24.43 -66.05 -15.48
CA VAL A 180 25.36 -65.13 -14.78
C VAL A 180 24.78 -63.69 -14.95
N GLY A 181 24.89 -62.78 -13.96
CA GLY A 181 24.57 -61.33 -14.12
C GLY A 181 25.79 -60.46 -14.49
N PRO A 182 25.78 -59.11 -14.34
CA PRO A 182 24.66 -58.16 -14.30
C PRO A 182 24.85 -56.95 -15.26
N GLY A 183 23.77 -56.25 -15.62
CA GLY A 183 23.84 -54.96 -16.31
C GLY A 183 22.47 -54.27 -16.39
N GLN A 184 22.33 -53.14 -15.67
CA GLN A 184 21.14 -52.27 -15.65
C GLN A 184 20.77 -51.73 -17.03
N PRO A 185 19.47 -51.47 -17.28
CA PRO A 185 19.09 -50.16 -17.84
C PRO A 185 17.88 -49.51 -17.14
N GLY A 186 17.77 -48.19 -17.33
CA GLY A 186 16.88 -47.25 -16.64
C GLY A 186 15.38 -47.29 -17.00
N PRO A 187 14.59 -46.31 -16.49
CA PRO A 187 13.14 -46.44 -16.36
C PRO A 187 12.37 -45.83 -17.54
N GLY A 188 11.26 -46.47 -17.90
CA GLY A 188 10.24 -45.89 -18.77
C GLY A 188 8.90 -46.64 -18.74
N GLN A 189 7.82 -45.84 -18.83
CA GLN A 189 6.42 -46.13 -19.24
C GLN A 189 5.39 -46.32 -18.09
N GLN A 190 4.49 -45.34 -17.82
CA GLN A 190 3.17 -44.97 -18.45
C GLN A 190 2.04 -45.90 -17.96
N GLY A 191 0.80 -45.55 -17.53
CA GLY A 191 -0.11 -44.39 -17.37
C GLY A 191 -1.43 -44.97 -16.72
N PRO A 192 -2.68 -44.40 -16.76
CA PRO A 192 -3.20 -43.17 -17.41
C PRO A 192 -4.30 -42.33 -16.63
N GLY A 193 -4.65 -41.13 -17.17
CA GLY A 193 -6.00 -40.47 -17.16
C GLY A 193 -6.29 -39.31 -16.17
N GLN A 194 -6.11 -38.01 -16.51
CA GLN A 194 -7.04 -36.99 -17.12
C GLN A 194 -8.13 -36.35 -16.21
N PRO A 195 -8.68 -35.13 -16.48
CA PRO A 195 -8.15 -33.92 -17.16
C PRO A 195 -8.55 -32.55 -16.49
N GLY A 196 -8.03 -31.40 -16.97
CA GLY A 196 -8.53 -30.05 -16.62
C GLY A 196 -7.89 -28.89 -17.40
N PHE A 197 -8.71 -27.92 -17.83
CA PHE A 197 -8.57 -27.05 -19.01
C PHE A 197 -7.81 -25.71 -18.84
N GLY A 198 -7.31 -25.15 -19.95
CA GLY A 198 -7.05 -23.71 -20.14
C GLY A 198 -6.68 -23.36 -21.58
N GLN A 199 -7.51 -22.54 -22.25
CA GLN A 199 -7.23 -21.88 -23.55
C GLN A 199 -7.02 -20.36 -23.36
N PRO A 200 -6.36 -19.66 -24.31
CA PRO A 200 -5.74 -18.34 -24.13
C PRO A 200 -6.43 -17.18 -24.88
N GLY A 201 -6.00 -15.94 -24.61
CA GLY A 201 -6.30 -14.73 -25.39
C GLY A 201 -5.02 -14.05 -25.92
N PRO A 202 -5.02 -13.42 -27.12
CA PRO A 202 -3.82 -12.96 -27.82
C PRO A 202 -3.59 -11.44 -27.78
N GLY A 203 -2.35 -11.03 -28.05
CA GLY A 203 -2.03 -9.64 -28.39
C GLY A 203 -0.59 -9.49 -28.88
N GLN A 204 -0.46 -8.94 -30.10
CA GLN A 204 0.71 -8.36 -30.76
C GLN A 204 1.46 -9.26 -31.77
N THR A 205 1.18 -8.97 -33.04
CA THR A 205 1.86 -9.46 -34.24
C THR A 205 2.65 -8.35 -34.93
N MET A 206 3.83 -8.76 -35.41
CA MET A 206 4.49 -8.40 -36.68
C MET A 206 5.05 -6.99 -36.93
N GLN A 207 6.36 -6.95 -37.19
CA GLN A 207 6.95 -6.02 -38.16
C GLN A 207 8.06 -6.72 -38.98
N HIS A 208 8.22 -6.22 -40.21
CA HIS A 208 8.61 -6.88 -41.46
C HIS A 208 10.12 -7.18 -41.67
N GLY A 209 10.39 -8.03 -42.67
CA GLY A 209 11.69 -8.62 -43.02
C GLY A 209 12.71 -7.73 -43.75
N GLN A 210 13.96 -8.24 -43.78
CA GLN A 210 15.02 -7.86 -44.71
C GLN A 210 15.86 -9.11 -45.06
N PRO A 211 16.22 -9.36 -46.34
CA PRO A 211 16.93 -10.57 -46.75
C PRO A 211 18.45 -10.36 -46.93
N GLY A 212 19.22 -11.40 -46.60
CA GLY A 212 20.46 -11.75 -47.32
C GLY A 212 21.79 -11.32 -46.70
N GLN A 213 22.40 -12.19 -45.88
CA GLN A 213 23.86 -12.32 -45.78
C GLN A 213 24.24 -13.80 -45.60
N PRO A 214 25.15 -14.37 -46.41
CA PRO A 214 25.60 -15.75 -46.22
C PRO A 214 26.63 -15.84 -45.07
N PRO A 215 26.57 -16.87 -44.22
CA PRO A 215 27.57 -17.08 -43.17
C PRO A 215 28.88 -17.62 -43.74
N GLN A 216 29.99 -16.92 -43.47
CA GLN A 216 31.35 -17.36 -43.76
C GLN A 216 31.74 -18.49 -42.79
N GLY A 217 32.20 -19.60 -43.37
CA GLY A 217 32.65 -20.77 -42.63
C GLY A 217 34.01 -20.57 -41.95
N HIS A 218 34.11 -21.05 -40.71
CA HIS A 218 35.38 -21.42 -40.10
C HIS A 218 35.64 -22.91 -40.36
N PRO A 219 36.78 -23.30 -40.95
CA PRO A 219 37.12 -24.71 -41.13
C PRO A 219 37.50 -25.36 -39.79
N GLN A 220 36.90 -26.52 -39.53
CA GLN A 220 37.34 -27.48 -38.52
C GLN A 220 38.75 -27.98 -38.87
N GLN A 221 39.69 -27.83 -37.94
CA GLN A 221 40.96 -28.57 -37.97
C GLN A 221 40.90 -29.72 -36.97
N GLY A 222 41.25 -30.89 -37.48
CA GLY A 222 41.06 -32.18 -36.86
C GLY A 222 41.94 -32.43 -35.64
N TYR A 223 41.45 -33.36 -34.83
CA TYR A 223 42.19 -34.02 -33.78
C TYR A 223 43.27 -34.91 -34.41
N GLN A 224 44.54 -34.58 -34.16
CA GLN A 224 45.63 -35.54 -34.21
C GLN A 224 46.31 -35.53 -32.84
N GLY A 225 46.27 -36.70 -32.20
CA GLY A 225 46.93 -36.96 -30.93
C GLY A 225 48.45 -36.97 -31.10
N GLN A 226 49.13 -36.35 -30.14
CA GLN A 226 50.53 -36.60 -29.84
C GLN A 226 50.68 -36.66 -28.33
N GLY A 227 51.11 -37.83 -27.84
CA GLY A 227 51.41 -38.07 -26.44
C GLY A 227 52.65 -37.29 -26.02
N HIS A 228 52.55 -36.60 -24.89
CA HIS A 228 53.70 -36.11 -24.15
C HIS A 228 53.95 -37.04 -22.94
N PRO A 229 55.19 -37.49 -22.71
CA PRO A 229 55.50 -38.31 -21.54
C PRO A 229 55.44 -37.48 -20.26
N GLN A 230 54.78 -38.05 -19.24
CA GLN A 230 54.74 -37.53 -17.88
C GLN A 230 56.15 -37.49 -17.29
N GLN A 231 56.63 -36.28 -17.00
CA GLN A 231 57.71 -36.07 -16.04
C GLN A 231 57.10 -35.86 -14.66
N GLY A 232 57.51 -36.71 -13.72
CA GLY A 232 57.08 -36.63 -12.33
C GLY A 232 57.59 -35.36 -11.66
N HIS A 233 56.67 -34.54 -11.16
CA HIS A 233 56.94 -33.58 -10.10
C HIS A 233 56.54 -34.20 -8.77
N GLN A 234 57.52 -34.84 -8.12
CA GLN A 234 57.50 -35.06 -6.68
C GLN A 234 57.91 -33.74 -6.00
N GLY A 235 57.15 -33.34 -4.98
CA GLY A 235 57.57 -32.36 -3.99
C GLY A 235 56.65 -31.16 -3.83
N GLN A 236 55.64 -31.29 -2.97
CA GLN A 236 55.51 -30.54 -1.71
C GLN A 236 54.08 -30.66 -1.19
N GLY A 237 53.89 -31.62 -0.28
CA GLY A 237 52.72 -31.64 0.58
C GLY A 237 52.70 -30.37 1.42
N HIS A 238 51.60 -29.64 1.38
CA HIS A 238 51.21 -28.70 2.41
C HIS A 238 50.33 -29.47 3.41
N PRO A 239 50.83 -29.90 4.59
CA PRO A 239 49.99 -30.45 5.63
C PRO A 239 49.37 -29.28 6.40
N GLY A 240 48.12 -28.94 6.08
CA GLY A 240 47.47 -27.79 6.70
C GLY A 240 46.04 -27.51 6.24
N GLN A 241 45.12 -28.38 6.64
CA GLN A 241 43.76 -27.99 7.04
C GLN A 241 42.85 -27.28 6.00
N SER A 242 42.28 -28.08 5.10
CA SER A 242 40.88 -27.93 4.71
C SER A 242 40.06 -29.04 5.37
N MET A 243 40.08 -29.07 6.71
CA MET A 243 39.12 -29.85 7.47
C MET A 243 37.76 -29.23 7.20
N GLY A 244 36.86 -30.00 6.57
CA GLY A 244 35.51 -29.55 6.23
C GLY A 244 34.87 -28.91 7.46
N ARG A 245 34.69 -27.59 7.42
CA ARG A 245 33.90 -26.89 8.43
C ARG A 245 32.51 -27.49 8.36
N SER A 246 31.90 -27.75 9.51
CA SER A 246 30.48 -28.07 9.54
C SER A 246 29.71 -26.98 8.76
N PRO A 247 28.63 -27.31 8.04
CA PRO A 247 27.84 -26.34 7.29
C PRO A 247 27.45 -25.12 8.14
N GLU A 248 27.31 -25.33 9.45
CA GLU A 248 27.03 -24.31 10.46
C GLU A 248 28.20 -23.34 10.72
N ALA A 249 29.44 -23.84 10.76
CA ALA A 249 30.63 -22.99 10.95
C ALA A 249 30.90 -22.12 9.71
N GLU A 250 30.58 -22.61 8.51
CA GLU A 250 30.62 -21.79 7.30
C GLU A 250 29.51 -20.74 7.25
N ALA A 251 28.29 -21.10 7.67
CA ALA A 251 27.18 -20.16 7.78
C ALA A 251 27.49 -19.02 8.77
N ASN A 252 28.03 -19.34 9.94
CA ASN A 252 28.42 -18.36 10.96
C ASN A 252 29.53 -17.42 10.47
N ALA A 253 30.53 -17.95 9.75
CA ALA A 253 31.58 -17.12 9.15
C ALA A 253 31.03 -16.16 8.09
N ARG A 254 30.06 -16.61 7.27
CA ARG A 254 29.37 -15.74 6.30
C ARG A 254 28.55 -14.65 6.98
N ILE A 255 27.80 -14.98 8.04
CA ILE A 255 27.01 -14.02 8.81
C ILE A 255 27.90 -13.00 9.51
N SER A 256 28.97 -13.44 10.18
CA SER A 256 29.91 -12.53 10.86
C SER A 256 30.58 -11.57 9.86
N ASN A 257 31.00 -12.08 8.69
CA ASN A 257 31.52 -11.23 7.62
C ASN A 257 30.49 -10.26 7.05
N LEU A 258 29.22 -10.68 6.94
CA LEU A 258 28.14 -9.81 6.49
C LEU A 258 27.89 -8.67 7.50
N VAL A 259 27.78 -9.00 8.79
CA VAL A 259 27.61 -7.98 9.85
C VAL A 259 28.82 -7.06 9.92
N GLY A 260 30.04 -7.59 9.82
CA GLY A 260 31.26 -6.79 9.77
C GLY A 260 31.29 -5.83 8.57
N ASN A 261 30.83 -6.29 7.40
CA ASN A 261 30.72 -5.45 6.21
C ASN A 261 29.63 -4.36 6.37
N VAL A 262 28.49 -4.69 6.98
CA VAL A 262 27.42 -3.72 7.26
C VAL A 262 27.91 -2.64 8.22
N VAL A 263 28.55 -3.02 9.34
CA VAL A 263 29.10 -2.04 10.28
C VAL A 263 30.19 -1.20 9.63
N PHE A 264 31.07 -1.80 8.84
CA PHE A 264 32.06 -1.06 8.05
C PHE A 264 31.38 -0.03 7.13
N GLY A 265 30.33 -0.44 6.41
CA GLY A 265 29.55 0.44 5.54
C GLY A 265 28.91 1.60 6.29
N ILE A 266 28.26 1.34 7.43
CA ILE A 266 27.63 2.37 8.28
C ILE A 266 28.69 3.38 8.75
N ILE A 267 29.82 2.92 9.27
CA ILE A 267 30.88 3.83 9.74
C ILE A 267 31.44 4.65 8.58
N ILE A 268 31.66 4.04 7.41
CA ILE A 268 32.08 4.77 6.22
C ILE A 268 31.07 5.83 5.81
N ILE A 269 29.77 5.53 5.85
CA ILE A 269 28.72 6.53 5.56
C ILE A 269 28.80 7.69 6.55
N VAL A 270 28.87 7.42 7.86
CA VAL A 270 29.00 8.44 8.92
C VAL A 270 30.23 9.33 8.69
N VAL A 271 31.39 8.70 8.45
CA VAL A 271 32.66 9.39 8.19
C VAL A 271 32.59 10.21 6.90
N SER A 272 31.95 9.69 5.86
CA SER A 272 31.79 10.39 4.58
C SER A 272 30.92 11.63 4.75
N ILE A 273 29.82 11.53 5.51
CA ILE A 273 28.96 12.68 5.83
C ILE A 273 29.76 13.74 6.61
N ALA A 274 30.54 13.34 7.61
CA ALA A 274 31.40 14.26 8.36
C ALA A 274 32.45 14.93 7.47
N ALA A 275 33.06 14.18 6.55
CA ALA A 275 34.01 14.72 5.58
C ALA A 275 33.34 15.71 4.62
N LEU A 276 32.13 15.42 4.13
CA LEU A 276 31.34 16.34 3.29
C LEU A 276 30.95 17.63 4.02
N GLN A 277 30.67 17.55 5.32
CA GLN A 277 30.39 18.71 6.14
C GLN A 277 31.62 19.62 6.29
N VAL A 278 32.80 19.04 6.54
CA VAL A 278 34.06 19.80 6.55
C VAL A 278 34.43 20.32 5.17
N LEU A 279 34.04 19.60 4.11
CA LEU A 279 34.19 20.07 2.73
C LEU A 279 33.32 21.31 2.44
N GLY A 280 32.35 21.63 3.30
CA GLY A 280 31.46 22.78 3.17
C GLY A 280 30.26 22.53 2.26
N ILE A 281 29.95 21.27 1.92
CA ILE A 281 28.88 20.92 0.99
C ILE A 281 27.58 20.61 1.77
N ALA A 282 27.07 21.61 2.48
CA ALA A 282 25.90 21.49 3.37
C ALA A 282 24.63 21.00 2.64
N ALA A 283 24.46 21.38 1.37
CA ALA A 283 23.33 20.97 0.53
C ALA A 283 23.24 19.44 0.33
N ILE A 284 24.35 18.71 0.49
CA ILE A 284 24.40 17.24 0.39
C ILE A 284 24.48 16.62 1.78
N SER A 285 25.34 17.14 2.66
CA SER A 285 25.55 16.54 3.97
C SER A 285 24.32 16.65 4.88
N GLY A 286 23.51 17.71 4.75
CA GLY A 286 22.29 17.90 5.54
C GLY A 286 21.24 16.80 5.32
N PRO A 287 20.72 16.61 4.09
CA PRO A 287 19.81 15.52 3.78
C PRO A 287 20.40 14.13 4.09
N ALA A 288 21.70 13.93 3.83
CA ALA A 288 22.36 12.66 4.15
C ALA A 288 22.41 12.38 5.66
N GLN A 289 22.65 13.39 6.49
CA GLN A 289 22.62 13.29 7.95
C GLN A 289 21.21 12.95 8.45
N GLN A 290 20.17 13.58 7.91
CA GLN A 290 18.78 13.28 8.26
C GLN A 290 18.40 11.82 7.95
N MET A 291 18.88 11.28 6.82
CA MET A 291 18.66 9.88 6.46
C MET A 291 19.39 8.93 7.41
N LEU A 292 20.62 9.25 7.81
CA LEU A 292 21.37 8.49 8.80
C LEU A 292 20.68 8.51 10.16
N GLU A 293 20.24 9.68 10.63
CA GLU A 293 19.50 9.83 11.89
C GLU A 293 18.19 9.03 11.86
N MET A 294 17.44 9.11 10.75
CA MET A 294 16.23 8.30 10.54
C MET A 294 16.54 6.80 10.62
N PHE A 295 17.62 6.34 9.98
CA PHE A 295 18.05 4.94 10.02
C PHE A 295 18.44 4.49 11.44
N LEU A 296 19.24 5.28 12.16
CA LEU A 296 19.66 4.97 13.53
C LEU A 296 18.48 4.96 14.51
N ASN A 297 17.54 5.90 14.37
CA ASN A 297 16.33 5.97 15.19
C ASN A 297 15.32 4.87 14.85
N ALA A 298 15.35 4.33 13.62
CA ALA A 298 14.51 3.21 13.24
C ALA A 298 14.90 1.91 13.96
N ILE A 299 16.18 1.69 14.28
CA ILE A 299 16.63 0.44 14.91
C ILE A 299 15.91 0.16 16.24
N PRO A 300 15.88 1.09 17.23
CA PRO A 300 15.11 0.89 18.46
C PRO A 300 13.61 0.69 18.22
N LEU A 301 13.02 1.45 17.30
CA LEU A 301 11.59 1.36 16.98
C LEU A 301 11.22 0.02 16.35
N ILE A 302 12.07 -0.52 15.47
CA ILE A 302 11.88 -1.85 14.87
C ILE A 302 11.93 -2.93 15.93
N VAL A 303 12.90 -2.88 16.84
CA VAL A 303 13.00 -3.86 17.94
C VAL A 303 11.76 -3.77 18.83
N ALA A 304 11.34 -2.56 19.21
CA ALA A 304 10.16 -2.38 20.06
C ALA A 304 8.87 -2.83 19.37
N ALA A 305 8.69 -2.52 18.08
CA ALA A 305 7.56 -2.98 17.28
C ALA A 305 7.54 -4.52 17.13
N ALA A 306 8.70 -5.14 16.96
CA ALA A 306 8.83 -6.60 16.90
C ALA A 306 8.45 -7.26 18.23
N ILE A 307 8.92 -6.71 19.36
CA ILE A 307 8.53 -7.15 20.70
C ILE A 307 7.01 -6.98 20.89
N LEU A 308 6.45 -5.84 20.48
CA LEU A 308 5.02 -5.56 20.59
C LEU A 308 4.17 -6.54 19.77
N LEU A 309 4.60 -6.88 18.55
CA LEU A 309 3.94 -7.91 17.74
C LEU A 309 4.04 -9.30 18.38
N ALA A 310 5.20 -9.66 18.93
CA ALA A 310 5.38 -10.95 19.61
C ALA A 310 4.46 -11.09 20.84
N ILE A 311 4.35 -10.03 21.63
CA ILE A 311 3.41 -9.95 22.76
C ILE A 311 1.97 -10.04 22.25
N GLY A 312 1.63 -9.29 21.20
CA GLY A 312 0.31 -9.32 20.57
C GLY A 312 -0.10 -10.71 20.10
N PHE A 313 0.81 -11.45 19.47
CA PHE A 313 0.59 -12.83 19.05
C PHE A 313 0.35 -13.77 20.25
N ALA A 314 1.15 -13.63 21.31
CA ALA A 314 0.97 -14.43 22.52
C ALA A 314 -0.40 -14.16 23.17
N ILE A 315 -0.80 -12.89 23.27
CA ILE A 315 -2.11 -12.47 23.80
C ILE A 315 -3.24 -12.99 22.92
N ALA A 316 -3.15 -12.83 21.59
CA ALA A 316 -4.16 -13.32 20.66
C ALA A 316 -4.38 -14.83 20.82
N LYS A 317 -3.30 -15.62 20.89
CA LYS A 317 -3.38 -17.06 21.11
C LYS A 317 -4.02 -17.40 22.46
N PHE A 318 -3.59 -16.74 23.54
CA PHE A 318 -4.11 -16.98 24.88
C PHE A 318 -5.61 -16.64 25.00
N LEU A 319 -6.00 -15.43 24.58
CA LEU A 319 -7.40 -14.98 24.61
C LEU A 319 -8.28 -15.83 23.70
N GLY A 320 -7.79 -16.21 22.52
CA GLY A 320 -8.55 -17.06 21.61
C GLY A 320 -8.83 -18.43 22.22
N ASN A 321 -7.83 -19.09 22.79
CA ASN A 321 -8.03 -20.39 23.44
C ASN A 321 -9.03 -20.31 24.61
N LEU A 322 -8.91 -19.28 25.43
CA LEU A 322 -9.85 -19.04 26.53
C LEU A 322 -11.26 -18.80 26.02
N LEU A 323 -11.40 -17.99 24.96
CA LEU A 323 -12.69 -17.71 24.34
C LEU A 323 -13.32 -18.98 23.76
N GLU A 324 -12.54 -19.84 23.10
CA GLU A 324 -13.05 -21.10 22.54
C GLU A 324 -13.60 -22.01 23.64
N GLU A 325 -12.88 -22.14 24.76
CA GLU A 325 -13.32 -22.96 25.89
C GLU A 325 -14.63 -22.42 26.50
N ILE A 326 -14.75 -21.10 26.65
CA ILE A 326 -15.97 -20.45 27.13
C ILE A 326 -17.14 -20.66 26.15
N LEU A 327 -16.93 -20.43 24.84
CA LEU A 327 -17.99 -20.59 23.83
C LEU A 327 -18.47 -22.03 23.72
N ARG A 328 -17.55 -22.99 23.78
CA ARG A 328 -17.89 -24.43 23.84
C ARG A 328 -18.65 -24.75 25.12
N GLY A 329 -18.22 -24.22 26.27
CA GLY A 329 -18.86 -24.42 27.57
C GLY A 329 -20.30 -23.90 27.62
N VAL A 330 -20.56 -22.71 27.04
CA VAL A 330 -21.91 -22.14 26.92
C VAL A 330 -22.78 -22.94 25.94
N GLY A 331 -22.17 -23.74 25.07
CA GLY A 331 -22.89 -24.52 24.05
C GLY A 331 -23.19 -23.72 22.80
N THR A 332 -22.36 -22.73 22.44
CA THR A 332 -22.49 -21.95 21.20
C THR A 332 -22.55 -22.87 19.98
N ASP A 333 -21.80 -23.97 19.97
CA ASP A 333 -21.82 -24.93 18.87
C ASP A 333 -23.21 -25.55 18.67
N ARG A 334 -23.85 -26.02 19.75
CA ARG A 334 -25.22 -26.57 19.69
C ARG A 334 -26.24 -25.51 19.26
N ALA A 335 -26.09 -24.29 19.76
CA ALA A 335 -26.99 -23.19 19.42
C ALA A 335 -26.94 -22.87 17.93
N ILE A 336 -25.75 -22.81 17.32
CA ILE A 336 -25.60 -22.48 15.90
C ILE A 336 -25.91 -23.68 15.00
N GLU A 337 -25.55 -24.90 15.40
CA GLU A 337 -25.89 -26.14 14.69
C GLU A 337 -27.41 -26.30 14.53
N SER A 338 -28.19 -25.90 15.54
CA SER A 338 -29.66 -25.90 15.46
C SER A 338 -30.25 -24.98 14.39
N ILE A 339 -29.46 -24.03 13.88
CA ILE A 339 -29.85 -23.09 12.83
C ILE A 339 -29.48 -23.64 11.44
N GLY A 340 -28.60 -24.65 11.35
CA GLY A 340 -28.22 -25.32 10.10
C GLY A 340 -27.37 -24.47 9.14
N ILE A 341 -26.66 -23.46 9.65
CA ILE A 341 -25.91 -22.47 8.83
C ILE A 341 -24.42 -22.84 8.69
N VAL A 342 -23.89 -23.75 9.52
CA VAL A 342 -22.45 -24.04 9.57
C VAL A 342 -22.12 -25.26 8.71
N PRO A 343 -21.03 -25.22 7.90
CA PRO A 343 -20.55 -26.38 7.15
C PRO A 343 -20.27 -27.60 8.04
N GLU A 344 -20.60 -28.80 7.54
CA GLU A 344 -20.34 -30.06 8.23
C GLU A 344 -18.85 -30.17 8.62
N GLY A 345 -18.56 -30.49 9.88
CA GLY A 345 -17.20 -30.66 10.39
C GLY A 345 -16.50 -29.39 10.92
N THR A 346 -17.16 -28.22 10.92
CA THR A 346 -16.61 -26.99 11.52
C THR A 346 -17.40 -26.56 12.74
N SER A 347 -16.74 -26.24 13.86
CA SER A 347 -17.42 -25.69 15.05
C SER A 347 -17.53 -24.16 14.96
N ALA A 348 -18.69 -23.63 15.35
CA ALA A 348 -18.91 -22.18 15.40
C ALA A 348 -17.96 -21.49 16.38
N SER A 349 -17.72 -22.13 17.53
CA SER A 349 -16.78 -21.68 18.56
C SER A 349 -15.37 -21.44 17.99
N SER A 350 -14.87 -22.33 17.14
CA SER A 350 -13.53 -22.21 16.55
C SER A 350 -13.48 -21.08 15.51
N VAL A 351 -14.51 -20.91 14.68
CA VAL A 351 -14.58 -19.83 13.69
C VAL A 351 -14.61 -18.46 14.37
N ILE A 352 -15.48 -18.28 15.37
CA ILE A 352 -15.58 -17.03 16.13
C ILE A 352 -14.24 -16.72 16.82
N THR A 353 -13.62 -17.75 17.41
CA THR A 353 -12.30 -17.63 18.04
C THR A 353 -11.23 -17.17 17.05
N LYS A 354 -11.14 -17.78 15.86
CA LYS A 354 -10.17 -17.38 14.83
C LYS A 354 -10.38 -15.93 14.38
N ILE A 355 -11.64 -15.50 14.21
CA ILE A 355 -11.95 -14.10 13.86
C ILE A 355 -11.44 -13.15 14.95
N VAL A 356 -11.69 -13.47 16.22
CA VAL A 356 -11.21 -12.66 17.34
C VAL A 356 -9.68 -12.66 17.44
N GLN A 357 -9.02 -13.81 17.22
CA GLN A 357 -7.56 -13.89 17.17
C GLN A 357 -6.98 -13.00 16.07
N ILE A 358 -7.55 -13.05 14.87
CA ILE A 358 -7.14 -12.19 13.74
C ILE A 358 -7.37 -10.72 14.10
N ALA A 359 -8.50 -10.36 14.68
CA ALA A 359 -8.80 -8.98 15.08
C ALA A 359 -7.79 -8.45 16.12
N ILE A 360 -7.46 -9.25 17.14
CA ILE A 360 -6.44 -8.89 18.14
C ILE A 360 -5.07 -8.75 17.46
N MET A 361 -4.69 -9.70 16.59
CA MET A 361 -3.42 -9.65 15.87
C MET A 361 -3.32 -8.40 15.00
N VAL A 362 -4.38 -8.04 14.27
CA VAL A 362 -4.46 -6.82 13.45
C VAL A 362 -4.36 -5.58 14.34
N PHE A 363 -5.00 -5.56 15.51
CA PHE A 363 -4.87 -4.45 16.47
C PHE A 363 -3.42 -4.23 16.91
N PHE A 364 -2.70 -5.28 17.27
CA PHE A 364 -1.28 -5.19 17.61
C PHE A 364 -0.42 -4.83 16.39
N ALA A 365 -0.77 -5.30 15.19
CA ALA A 365 -0.10 -4.90 13.96
C ALA A 365 -0.26 -3.41 13.68
N ILE A 366 -1.45 -2.84 13.87
CA ILE A 366 -1.73 -1.39 13.77
C ILE A 366 -0.86 -0.61 14.77
N MET A 367 -0.79 -1.08 16.02
CA MET A 367 0.06 -0.47 17.04
C MET A 367 1.55 -0.50 16.65
N ALA A 368 2.03 -1.63 16.14
CA ALA A 368 3.41 -1.79 15.69
C ALA A 368 3.74 -0.90 14.48
N THR A 369 2.85 -0.84 13.48
CA THR A 369 3.05 0.01 12.30
C THR A 369 2.99 1.49 12.64
N ARG A 370 2.14 1.87 13.59
CA ARG A 370 2.09 3.24 14.11
C ARG A 370 3.39 3.60 14.85
N MET A 371 3.92 2.67 15.65
CA MET A 371 5.19 2.85 16.34
C MET A 371 6.37 2.98 15.37
N LEU A 372 6.34 2.24 14.26
CA LEU A 372 7.34 2.33 13.17
C LEU A 372 7.23 3.62 12.35
N GLY A 373 6.17 4.42 12.53
CA GLY A 373 5.95 5.62 11.74
C GLY A 373 5.47 5.33 10.32
N PHE A 374 4.70 4.26 10.11
CA PHE A 374 4.09 3.91 8.81
C PHE A 374 2.59 4.27 8.80
N PRO A 375 2.22 5.56 8.63
CA PRO A 375 0.82 5.99 8.71
C PRO A 375 -0.04 5.37 7.61
N GLU A 376 0.50 5.19 6.41
CA GLU A 376 -0.24 4.59 5.29
C GLU A 376 -0.58 3.12 5.53
N ILE A 377 0.38 2.33 6.01
CA ILE A 377 0.12 0.94 6.38
C ILE A 377 -0.87 0.88 7.53
N THR A 378 -0.74 1.77 8.52
CA THR A 378 -1.67 1.86 9.65
C THR A 378 -3.09 2.20 9.18
N ARG A 379 -3.23 3.11 8.21
CA ARG A 379 -4.52 3.48 7.61
C ARG A 379 -5.17 2.30 6.91
N ILE A 380 -4.41 1.58 6.08
CA ILE A 380 -4.89 0.38 5.39
C ILE A 380 -5.34 -0.68 6.40
N LEU A 381 -4.55 -0.93 7.45
CA LEU A 381 -4.90 -1.90 8.49
C LEU A 381 -6.14 -1.48 9.28
N ASN A 382 -6.30 -0.19 9.59
CA ASN A 382 -7.52 0.34 10.22
C ASN A 382 -8.75 0.15 9.33
N GLU A 383 -8.61 0.38 8.03
CA GLU A 383 -9.68 0.16 7.06
C GLU A 383 -10.04 -1.31 6.97
N ILE A 384 -9.05 -2.21 6.90
CA ILE A 384 -9.27 -3.67 6.96
C ILE A 384 -9.98 -4.07 8.26
N LEU A 385 -9.59 -3.51 9.41
CA LEU A 385 -10.23 -3.82 10.69
C LEU A 385 -11.67 -3.29 10.73
N ALA A 386 -11.93 -2.11 10.18
CA ALA A 386 -13.27 -1.53 10.08
C ALA A 386 -14.18 -2.35 9.16
N LEU A 387 -13.66 -2.77 7.99
CA LEU A 387 -14.35 -3.68 7.07
C LEU A 387 -14.59 -5.05 7.72
N GLY A 388 -13.61 -5.59 8.45
CA GLY A 388 -13.79 -6.82 9.22
C GLY A 388 -14.89 -6.69 10.28
N GLY A 389 -14.93 -5.55 10.97
CA GLY A 389 -15.97 -5.24 11.97
C GLY A 389 -17.36 -5.09 11.36
N SER A 390 -17.48 -4.42 10.20
CA SER A 390 -18.75 -4.26 9.49
C SER A 390 -19.28 -5.59 8.95
N VAL A 391 -18.37 -6.45 8.45
CA VAL A 391 -18.69 -7.82 8.04
C VAL A 391 -19.16 -8.66 9.22
N LEU A 392 -18.46 -8.59 10.37
CA LEU A 392 -18.87 -9.31 11.57
C LEU A 392 -20.26 -8.86 12.06
N PHE A 393 -20.51 -7.55 12.09
CA PHE A 393 -21.80 -7.00 12.51
C PHE A 393 -22.93 -7.41 11.56
N GLY A 394 -22.67 -7.34 10.24
CA GLY A 394 -23.59 -7.85 9.23
C GLY A 394 -23.91 -9.33 9.42
N ALA A 395 -22.91 -10.17 9.71
CA ALA A 395 -23.11 -11.60 9.97
C ALA A 395 -23.97 -11.86 11.21
N VAL A 396 -23.78 -11.08 12.28
CA VAL A 396 -24.61 -11.15 13.49
C VAL A 396 -26.06 -10.77 13.19
N ILE A 397 -26.30 -9.71 12.41
CA ILE A 397 -27.65 -9.31 11.99
C ILE A 397 -28.34 -10.42 11.21
N ILE A 398 -27.63 -11.06 10.28
CA ILE A 398 -28.17 -12.19 9.50
C ILE A 398 -28.52 -13.35 10.43
N ALA A 399 -27.62 -13.74 11.33
CA ALA A 399 -27.85 -14.82 12.29
C ALA A 399 -29.07 -14.55 13.19
N ALA A 400 -29.20 -13.31 13.70
CA ALA A 400 -30.37 -12.89 14.46
C ALA A 400 -31.66 -12.96 13.63
N GLY A 401 -31.59 -12.60 12.36
CA GLY A 401 -32.71 -12.72 11.42
C GLY A 401 -33.22 -14.14 11.23
N PHE A 402 -32.30 -15.10 11.09
CA PHE A 402 -32.65 -16.52 11.02
C PHE A 402 -33.33 -17.01 12.31
N LEU A 403 -32.83 -16.58 13.48
CA LEU A 403 -33.45 -16.90 14.76
C LEU A 403 -34.89 -16.36 14.85
N ILE A 404 -35.08 -15.07 14.51
CA ILE A 404 -36.40 -14.42 14.52
C ILE A 404 -37.35 -15.09 13.53
N ALA A 405 -36.88 -15.41 12.33
CA ALA A 405 -37.69 -16.13 11.33
C ALA A 405 -38.11 -17.53 11.81
N GLY A 406 -37.25 -18.21 12.56
CA GLY A 406 -37.57 -19.48 13.21
C GLY A 406 -38.66 -19.35 14.28
N ILE A 407 -38.63 -18.27 15.07
CA ILE A 407 -39.64 -17.95 16.08
C ILE A 407 -40.99 -17.65 15.41
N ILE A 408 -40.99 -16.81 14.37
CA ILE A 408 -42.19 -16.47 13.58
C ILE A 408 -42.88 -17.73 13.05
N GLY A 409 -42.11 -18.69 12.52
CA GLY A 409 -42.64 -19.94 11.99
C GLY A 409 -43.34 -20.81 13.04
N ARG A 410 -43.05 -20.64 14.34
CA ARG A 410 -43.66 -21.41 15.43
C ARG A 410 -44.96 -20.79 15.94
N PHE A 411 -45.09 -19.46 15.87
CA PHE A 411 -46.25 -18.73 16.40
C PHE A 411 -47.40 -18.56 15.41
N ILE A 412 -47.17 -18.81 14.11
CA ILE A 412 -48.20 -18.67 13.08
C ILE A 412 -48.74 -20.05 12.69
N THR A 413 -50.00 -20.31 13.04
CA THR A 413 -50.68 -21.59 12.78
C THR A 413 -50.97 -21.84 11.30
N ASN A 414 -51.14 -20.79 10.48
CA ASN A 414 -51.43 -20.93 9.05
C ASN A 414 -50.15 -21.21 8.24
N SER A 415 -50.12 -22.33 7.52
CA SER A 415 -48.98 -22.83 6.74
C SER A 415 -48.52 -21.91 5.60
N ILE A 416 -49.40 -21.10 5.03
CA ILE A 416 -49.04 -20.17 3.93
C ILE A 416 -48.49 -18.89 4.53
N ALA A 417 -49.21 -18.30 5.48
CA ALA A 417 -48.80 -17.06 6.15
C ALA A 417 -47.45 -17.23 6.89
N SER A 418 -47.24 -18.37 7.54
CA SER A 418 -45.97 -18.69 8.22
C SER A 418 -44.80 -18.79 7.24
N LYS A 419 -44.97 -19.45 6.10
CA LYS A 419 -43.94 -19.55 5.05
C LYS A 419 -43.61 -18.18 4.49
N VAL A 420 -44.61 -17.41 4.07
CA VAL A 420 -44.42 -16.07 3.51
C VAL A 420 -43.68 -15.19 4.51
N LEU A 421 -44.15 -15.10 5.76
CA LEU A 421 -43.53 -14.23 6.75
C LEU A 421 -42.11 -14.68 7.13
N ARG A 422 -41.86 -15.98 7.24
CA ARG A 422 -40.52 -16.52 7.51
C ARG A 422 -39.53 -16.15 6.40
N TYR A 423 -39.88 -16.39 5.14
CA TYR A 423 -38.99 -16.08 4.01
C TYR A 423 -38.81 -14.57 3.83
N SER A 424 -39.86 -13.78 4.03
CA SER A 424 -39.77 -12.32 4.03
C SER A 424 -38.86 -11.79 5.14
N ALA A 425 -38.96 -12.34 6.35
CA ALA A 425 -38.08 -11.97 7.45
C ALA A 425 -36.61 -12.31 7.12
N ILE A 426 -36.32 -13.53 6.66
CA ILE A 426 -34.96 -13.93 6.26
C ILE A 426 -34.42 -13.00 5.17
N ALA A 427 -35.19 -12.73 4.11
CA ALA A 427 -34.77 -11.85 3.03
C ALA A 427 -34.45 -10.42 3.53
N LEU A 428 -35.27 -9.89 4.45
CA LEU A 428 -35.06 -8.57 5.04
C LEU A 428 -33.80 -8.53 5.90
N PHE A 429 -33.57 -9.52 6.77
CA PHE A 429 -32.37 -9.55 7.60
C PHE A 429 -31.09 -9.83 6.82
N ILE A 430 -31.16 -10.64 5.76
CA ILE A 430 -30.05 -10.80 4.80
C ILE A 430 -29.74 -9.45 4.16
N ALA A 431 -30.75 -8.75 3.66
CA ALA A 431 -30.57 -7.44 3.05
C ALA A 431 -29.99 -6.41 4.03
N MET A 432 -30.51 -6.36 5.25
CA MET A 432 -30.01 -5.48 6.32
C MET A 432 -28.55 -5.82 6.67
N GLY A 433 -28.23 -7.11 6.81
CA GLY A 433 -26.88 -7.56 7.09
C GLY A 433 -25.89 -7.20 5.97
N LEU A 434 -26.22 -7.53 4.72
CA LEU A 434 -25.40 -7.19 3.54
C LEU A 434 -25.17 -5.67 3.40
N ARG A 435 -26.17 -4.86 3.76
CA ARG A 435 -26.05 -3.40 3.82
C ARG A 435 -24.99 -2.99 4.85
N TYR A 436 -25.06 -3.53 6.08
CA TYR A 436 -24.06 -3.26 7.11
C TYR A 436 -22.64 -3.72 6.75
N MET A 437 -22.49 -4.77 5.92
CA MET A 437 -21.19 -5.21 5.42
C MET A 437 -20.56 -4.22 4.42
N GLY A 438 -21.33 -3.29 3.85
CA GLY A 438 -20.85 -2.30 2.87
C GLY A 438 -20.76 -2.81 1.43
N ILE A 439 -21.36 -3.97 1.11
CA ILE A 439 -21.27 -4.62 -0.22
C ILE A 439 -21.88 -3.75 -1.34
N ALA A 440 -22.85 -2.88 -0.99
CA ALA A 440 -23.23 -1.63 -1.65
C ALA A 440 -24.69 -1.37 -1.30
N ASP A 441 -24.94 -0.37 -0.45
CA ASP A 441 -26.29 0.09 -0.08
C ASP A 441 -27.18 0.33 -1.31
N SER A 442 -26.60 0.77 -2.43
CA SER A 442 -27.30 0.99 -3.69
C SER A 442 -27.92 -0.29 -4.27
N ILE A 443 -27.23 -1.44 -4.20
CA ILE A 443 -27.75 -2.71 -4.73
C ILE A 443 -28.99 -3.13 -3.93
N ILE A 444 -28.93 -3.07 -2.60
CA ILE A 444 -30.06 -3.41 -1.75
C ILE A 444 -31.21 -2.42 -1.94
N ASN A 445 -30.92 -1.11 -1.93
CA ASN A 445 -31.94 -0.07 -2.09
C ASN A 445 -32.62 -0.14 -3.46
N LEU A 446 -31.89 -0.43 -4.54
CA LEU A 446 -32.46 -0.66 -5.87
C LEU A 446 -33.31 -1.92 -5.90
N ALA A 447 -32.81 -3.04 -5.36
CA ALA A 447 -33.53 -4.30 -5.37
C ALA A 447 -34.84 -4.22 -4.56
N PHE A 448 -34.79 -3.72 -3.33
CA PHE A 448 -36.00 -3.53 -2.50
C PHE A 448 -36.89 -2.42 -3.04
N GLY A 449 -36.30 -1.32 -3.52
CA GLY A 449 -37.03 -0.24 -4.17
C GLY A 449 -37.84 -0.77 -5.36
N ALA A 450 -37.24 -1.60 -6.21
CA ALA A 450 -37.93 -2.23 -7.33
C ALA A 450 -39.07 -3.16 -6.89
N VAL A 451 -38.88 -3.97 -5.84
CA VAL A 451 -39.92 -4.85 -5.30
C VAL A 451 -41.07 -4.05 -4.70
N VAL A 452 -40.77 -3.01 -3.92
CA VAL A 452 -41.79 -2.16 -3.27
C VAL A 452 -42.56 -1.35 -4.31
N ILE A 453 -41.86 -0.71 -5.26
CA ILE A 453 -42.49 0.05 -6.35
C ILE A 453 -43.31 -0.88 -7.25
N GLY A 454 -42.76 -2.03 -7.64
CA GLY A 454 -43.45 -3.03 -8.43
C GLY A 454 -44.68 -3.60 -7.73
N GLY A 455 -44.57 -3.89 -6.43
CA GLY A 455 -45.68 -4.35 -5.60
C GLY A 455 -46.77 -3.28 -5.43
N ALA A 456 -46.38 -2.03 -5.19
CA ALA A 456 -47.32 -0.90 -5.12
C ALA A 456 -48.03 -0.69 -6.46
N ALA A 457 -47.31 -0.75 -7.58
CA ALA A 457 -47.89 -0.66 -8.92
C ALA A 457 -48.84 -1.82 -9.20
N ALA A 458 -48.47 -3.06 -8.86
CA ALA A 458 -49.33 -4.22 -9.02
C ALA A 458 -50.61 -4.11 -8.18
N ALA A 459 -50.50 -3.67 -6.92
CA ALA A 459 -51.66 -3.44 -6.06
C ALA A 459 -52.57 -2.33 -6.61
N ALA A 460 -51.99 -1.20 -7.03
CA ALA A 460 -52.73 -0.10 -7.65
C ALA A 460 -53.47 -0.55 -8.91
N LEU A 461 -52.84 -1.36 -9.76
CA LEU A 461 -53.47 -1.93 -10.95
C LEU A 461 -54.57 -2.94 -10.60
N ALA A 462 -54.33 -3.83 -9.63
CA ALA A 462 -55.32 -4.81 -9.19
C ALA A 462 -56.58 -4.13 -8.61
N PHE A 463 -56.41 -3.11 -7.76
CA PHE A 463 -57.52 -2.34 -7.21
C PHE A 463 -58.19 -1.45 -8.26
N GLY A 464 -57.42 -0.77 -9.11
CA GLY A 464 -57.96 0.10 -10.15
C GLY A 464 -58.79 -0.67 -11.18
N LEU A 465 -58.27 -1.79 -11.68
CA LEU A 465 -58.97 -2.62 -12.66
C LEU A 465 -60.12 -3.42 -12.02
N GLY A 466 -59.91 -3.98 -10.82
CA GLY A 466 -60.93 -4.77 -10.11
C GLY A 466 -62.07 -3.92 -9.50
N GLY A 467 -61.79 -2.67 -9.13
CA GLY A 467 -62.76 -1.75 -8.51
C GLY A 467 -63.65 -1.02 -9.50
N ARG A 468 -63.38 -1.11 -10.81
CA ARG A 468 -64.11 -0.38 -11.86
C ARG A 468 -65.62 -0.54 -11.78
N ASN A 469 -66.11 -1.77 -11.57
CA ASN A 469 -67.55 -2.03 -11.50
C ASN A 469 -68.19 -1.48 -10.23
N ALA A 470 -67.44 -1.39 -9.14
CA ALA A 470 -67.92 -0.77 -7.90
C ALA A 470 -67.98 0.76 -8.04
N ALA A 471 -66.99 1.36 -8.70
CA ALA A 471 -66.98 2.79 -9.01
C ALA A 471 -68.12 3.17 -9.99
N ALA A 472 -68.37 2.35 -11.02
CA ALA A 472 -69.48 2.57 -11.96
C ALA A 472 -70.82 2.66 -11.23
N ARG A 473 -71.14 1.69 -10.35
CA ARG A 473 -72.39 1.69 -9.57
C ARG A 473 -72.53 2.87 -8.61
N LEU A 474 -71.42 3.42 -8.12
CA LEU A 474 -71.46 4.63 -7.29
C LEU A 474 -71.77 5.85 -8.14
N LEU A 475 -71.20 5.92 -9.34
CA LEU A 475 -71.48 7.01 -10.27
C LEU A 475 -72.93 6.97 -10.77
N ASP A 476 -73.44 5.78 -11.11
CA ASP A 476 -74.83 5.58 -11.52
C ASP A 476 -75.80 6.08 -10.44
N LYS A 477 -75.54 5.76 -9.15
CA LYS A 477 -76.36 6.25 -8.03
C LYS A 477 -76.32 7.76 -7.88
N VAL A 478 -75.14 8.36 -8.04
CA VAL A 478 -75.01 9.82 -7.95
C VAL A 478 -75.67 10.50 -9.15
N GLU A 479 -75.66 9.86 -10.32
CA GLU A 479 -76.35 10.32 -11.52
C GLU A 479 -77.88 10.21 -11.37
N ASP A 480 -78.36 9.12 -10.76
CA ASP A 480 -79.77 8.95 -10.40
C ASP A 480 -80.23 9.97 -9.35
N GLU A 481 -79.46 10.16 -8.26
CA GLU A 481 -79.75 11.17 -7.23
C GLU A 481 -79.70 12.60 -7.81
N ALA A 482 -78.77 12.89 -8.72
CA ALA A 482 -78.69 14.17 -9.40
C ALA A 482 -79.86 14.38 -10.38
N ALA A 483 -80.29 13.33 -11.10
CA ALA A 483 -81.44 13.39 -11.98
C ALA A 483 -82.74 13.59 -11.21
N GLU A 484 -82.91 12.93 -10.06
CA GLU A 484 -84.05 13.11 -9.16
C GLU A 484 -84.08 14.53 -8.57
N ALA A 485 -82.92 15.09 -8.19
CA ALA A 485 -82.80 16.46 -7.73
C ALA A 485 -83.13 17.49 -8.84
N VAL A 486 -82.81 17.18 -10.10
CA VAL A 486 -83.19 18.01 -11.26
C VAL A 486 -84.68 17.91 -11.55
N ASP A 487 -85.27 16.71 -11.51
CA ASP A 487 -86.69 16.50 -11.76
C ASP A 487 -87.57 17.14 -10.68
N ALA A 488 -87.13 17.08 -9.41
CA ALA A 488 -87.74 17.82 -8.30
C ALA A 488 -87.69 19.35 -8.49
N ALA A 489 -86.68 19.87 -9.17
CA ALA A 489 -86.58 21.30 -9.50
C ALA A 489 -87.45 21.70 -10.71
N THR A 490 -87.77 20.78 -11.63
CA THR A 490 -88.69 21.01 -12.77
C THR A 490 -90.15 20.68 -12.47
N GLY A 491 -90.45 19.86 -11.47
CA GLY A 491 -91.81 19.48 -11.07
C GLY A 491 -92.64 20.59 -10.40
N ASP A 492 -91.99 21.64 -9.88
CA ASP A 492 -92.65 22.77 -9.20
C ASP A 492 -93.04 23.91 -10.16
N ALA A 493 -92.89 23.72 -11.48
CA ALA A 493 -93.25 24.72 -12.49
C ALA A 493 -94.63 24.48 -13.17
N ALA A 494 -95.45 23.57 -12.63
CA ALA A 494 -96.78 23.26 -13.15
C ALA A 494 -97.89 23.42 -12.10
N GLY A 495 -98.00 24.62 -11.51
CA GLY A 495 -99.23 25.07 -10.86
C GLY A 495 -99.06 26.22 -9.88
N ASP A 496 -99.27 27.47 -10.32
CA ASP A 496 -100.38 28.30 -9.83
C ASP A 496 -100.53 29.62 -10.62
N ARG A 497 -101.77 30.13 -10.67
CA ARG A 497 -102.23 31.37 -11.32
C ARG A 497 -102.21 32.57 -10.33
N PRO A 498 -102.53 33.81 -10.75
CA PRO A 498 -101.83 35.03 -10.30
C PRO A 498 -102.42 35.73 -9.06
N GLY A 499 -101.62 36.56 -8.40
CA GLY A 499 -102.03 37.52 -7.37
C GLY A 499 -100.97 38.60 -7.11
N ALA A 500 -101.40 39.85 -6.97
CA ALA A 500 -100.63 41.07 -7.22
C ALA A 500 -100.20 41.86 -5.97
N ALA A 501 -99.40 42.93 -6.26
CA ALA A 501 -99.07 44.15 -5.47
C ALA A 501 -97.79 44.09 -4.59
N GLY A 502 -96.88 45.06 -4.59
CA GLY A 502 -96.68 46.29 -5.36
C GLY A 502 -95.45 47.09 -4.85
N ARG A 503 -94.52 47.46 -5.77
CA ARG A 503 -93.63 48.67 -5.91
C ARG A 503 -92.83 49.28 -4.71
N PRO A 504 -91.78 50.12 -4.94
CA PRO A 504 -90.86 50.28 -6.11
C PRO A 504 -89.35 50.56 -5.76
N GLY A 505 -88.46 50.56 -6.79
CA GLY A 505 -87.34 51.53 -6.89
C GLY A 505 -85.96 51.04 -7.38
N ALA A 506 -85.66 51.28 -8.68
CA ALA A 506 -84.37 51.66 -9.34
C ALA A 506 -83.05 50.89 -9.05
N ALA A 507 -82.10 50.65 -9.96
CA ALA A 507 -81.91 50.86 -11.40
C ALA A 507 -80.65 50.11 -11.89
N SER A 508 -80.61 49.80 -13.19
CA SER A 508 -79.46 49.75 -14.10
C SER A 508 -78.40 48.62 -14.04
N GLY A 509 -78.16 47.99 -15.21
CA GLY A 509 -76.80 47.76 -15.71
C GLY A 509 -76.48 46.36 -16.25
N LEU A 510 -76.28 46.26 -17.57
CA LEU A 510 -76.06 45.06 -18.38
C LEU A 510 -74.83 44.20 -18.04
N GLY A 511 -74.99 42.88 -18.27
CA GLY A 511 -74.18 42.13 -19.24
C GLY A 511 -72.98 41.33 -18.72
N ARG A 512 -73.08 39.99 -18.71
CA ARG A 512 -71.94 39.09 -18.96
C ARG A 512 -72.36 37.63 -19.22
N THR A 513 -71.80 37.04 -20.26
CA THR A 513 -71.61 35.58 -20.42
C THR A 513 -70.47 35.13 -19.49
N PRO A 514 -70.49 33.93 -18.89
CA PRO A 514 -69.35 33.44 -18.13
C PRO A 514 -68.54 32.41 -18.93
N GLY A 515 -67.25 32.72 -19.10
CA GLY A 515 -66.19 31.75 -19.29
C GLY A 515 -65.45 31.53 -17.96
N SER A 516 -65.10 30.26 -17.72
CA SER A 516 -64.04 29.70 -16.86
C SER A 516 -63.53 30.52 -15.66
N GLY A 517 -63.76 30.01 -14.45
CA GLY A 517 -63.08 30.43 -13.23
C GLY A 517 -62.83 29.26 -12.29
N THR A 518 -61.55 28.98 -12.04
CA THR A 518 -61.03 28.40 -10.79
C THR A 518 -61.29 29.35 -9.63
N PRO A 519 -61.58 28.85 -8.40
CA PRO A 519 -61.41 29.64 -7.19
C PRO A 519 -60.15 29.23 -6.44
N GLY A 520 -59.34 30.23 -6.09
CA GLY A 520 -58.35 30.15 -5.02
C GLY A 520 -58.95 30.53 -3.66
N SER A 521 -58.18 30.21 -2.63
CA SER A 521 -57.91 31.00 -1.41
C SER A 521 -59.06 31.66 -0.65
N ALA A 522 -59.19 31.29 0.64
CA ALA A 522 -59.79 32.14 1.68
C ALA A 522 -58.78 32.40 2.82
N PRO A 523 -58.67 33.66 3.31
CA PRO A 523 -57.93 34.07 4.51
C PRO A 523 -58.86 34.53 5.67
N GLY A 524 -58.27 34.84 6.84
CA GLY A 524 -58.89 35.59 7.95
C GLY A 524 -58.57 34.98 9.33
N ALA A 525 -57.72 35.57 10.19
CA ALA A 525 -57.97 36.75 11.06
C ALA A 525 -59.12 36.46 12.06
N ASP A 526 -59.05 36.65 13.37
CA ASP A 526 -58.24 37.55 14.22
C ASP A 526 -58.45 37.12 15.73
N PRO A 527 -58.20 37.93 16.80
CA PRO A 527 -57.17 37.66 17.82
C PRO A 527 -57.72 37.46 19.26
N LEU A 528 -56.85 37.30 20.29
CA LEU A 528 -56.93 37.96 21.63
C LEU A 528 -55.98 37.35 22.69
N GLY A 529 -55.17 38.23 23.31
CA GLY A 529 -54.63 38.16 24.69
C GLY A 529 -53.38 37.29 24.93
N GLY A 530 -52.30 37.70 25.60
CA GLY A 530 -51.96 38.92 26.31
C GLY A 530 -50.78 38.70 27.29
N ARG A 531 -49.63 39.34 27.00
CA ARG A 531 -48.57 39.87 27.93
C ARG A 531 -47.69 38.84 28.74
N PRO A 532 -46.59 39.26 29.43
CA PRO A 532 -45.22 39.28 28.86
C PRO A 532 -44.08 38.84 29.84
N GLY A 533 -42.82 38.88 29.38
CA GLY A 533 -41.62 38.92 30.24
C GLY A 533 -40.32 38.81 29.41
N SER A 534 -39.70 39.91 29.00
CA SER A 534 -38.44 40.49 29.56
C SER A 534 -37.29 39.47 29.62
N GLY A 535 -36.30 39.48 28.73
CA GLY A 535 -35.18 40.44 28.61
C GLY A 535 -33.86 39.61 28.73
N GLY A 536 -32.74 39.88 28.08
CA GLY A 536 -32.33 40.88 27.11
C GLY A 536 -30.98 40.48 26.47
N VAL A 537 -30.60 41.21 25.41
CA VAL A 537 -29.27 41.77 25.05
C VAL A 537 -28.01 40.89 25.29
N GLY A 538 -27.08 40.68 24.35
CA GLY A 538 -26.74 41.41 23.12
C GLY A 538 -25.82 40.57 22.21
N SER A 539 -25.88 40.82 20.90
CA SER A 539 -24.90 41.59 20.10
C SER A 539 -23.64 40.78 19.75
N ALA A 540 -23.52 40.26 18.52
CA ALA A 540 -22.97 40.92 17.31
C ALA A 540 -21.55 40.36 17.03
N GLY A 541 -21.06 40.12 15.82
CA GLY A 541 -21.56 40.28 14.45
C GLY A 541 -21.06 39.10 13.59
N SER A 542 -21.71 38.80 12.46
CA SER A 542 -21.42 39.37 11.13
C SER A 542 -19.99 39.07 10.68
N GLY A 543 -19.74 38.35 9.58
CA GLY A 543 -20.57 37.88 8.49
C GLY A 543 -19.66 37.59 7.29
N SER A 544 -20.12 36.71 6.40
CA SER A 544 -19.85 36.62 4.94
C SER A 544 -18.40 36.74 4.44
N GLY A 545 -17.86 35.87 3.60
CA GLY A 545 -18.48 35.08 2.52
C GLY A 545 -17.75 35.39 1.19
N GLY A 546 -17.66 34.38 0.30
CA GLY A 546 -17.22 34.50 -1.11
C GLY A 546 -15.72 34.26 -1.32
N VAL A 547 -15.24 33.13 -1.87
CA VAL A 547 -15.36 32.57 -3.24
C VAL A 547 -14.74 33.46 -4.31
N GLY A 548 -13.76 32.93 -5.05
CA GLY A 548 -13.26 33.50 -6.30
C GLY A 548 -11.93 32.90 -6.77
N ASP A 549 -12.01 32.09 -7.83
CA ASP A 549 -10.93 31.48 -8.60
C ASP A 549 -10.03 32.50 -9.34
N GLY A 550 -8.79 32.08 -9.65
CA GLY A 550 -7.98 32.65 -10.73
C GLY A 550 -6.46 32.60 -10.51
N PRO A 551 -5.67 31.90 -11.35
CA PRO A 551 -4.22 31.95 -11.34
C PRO A 551 -3.67 32.96 -12.37
N PHE A 552 -2.39 33.34 -12.22
CA PHE A 552 -1.43 33.86 -13.21
C PHE A 552 -0.64 35.11 -12.79
N SER A 553 0.64 35.06 -13.20
CA SER A 553 1.58 36.14 -13.57
C SER A 553 2.40 36.88 -12.49
N ASP A 554 3.72 36.68 -12.68
CA ASP A 554 4.81 37.66 -12.65
C ASP A 554 5.41 38.13 -11.31
N GLY A 555 6.72 37.89 -11.20
CA GLY A 555 7.60 38.34 -10.11
C GLY A 555 8.04 39.81 -10.24
N PRO A 556 9.33 40.11 -10.02
CA PRO A 556 9.93 40.19 -8.68
C PRO A 556 10.58 41.56 -8.45
N LEU A 557 10.39 42.17 -7.27
CA LEU A 557 11.15 43.32 -6.75
C LEU A 557 10.99 43.27 -5.22
N GLY A 558 12.01 43.31 -4.37
CA GLY A 558 13.18 44.17 -4.41
C GLY A 558 13.03 45.20 -3.28
N ASP A 559 14.04 45.28 -2.41
CA ASP A 559 14.29 46.28 -1.35
C ASP A 559 13.67 46.07 0.05
N GLY A 560 14.56 45.83 1.02
CA GLY A 560 14.35 46.09 2.45
C GLY A 560 14.44 47.59 2.76
N PRO A 561 14.91 48.05 3.95
CA PRO A 561 15.47 47.31 5.09
C PRO A 561 14.85 47.73 6.45
N ASN A 562 15.49 47.26 7.53
CA ASN A 562 15.59 47.91 8.85
C ASN A 562 14.52 47.52 9.89
N HIS A 563 14.93 46.79 10.93
CA HIS A 563 15.14 47.41 12.24
C HIS A 563 15.81 46.44 13.20
N SER A 564 16.95 46.87 13.72
CA SER A 564 17.56 46.40 14.95
C SER A 564 16.67 46.71 16.15
N ARG A 565 16.48 45.73 17.04
CA ARG A 565 16.63 45.90 18.48
C ARG A 565 16.81 44.56 19.17
#